data_AF-A0AAE7I593-F1
#
_entry.id   AF-A0AAE7I593-F1
#
_cell.length_a   1.000
_cell.length_b   1.000
_cell.length_c   1.000
_cell.angle_alpha   90.00
_cell.angle_beta   90.00
_cell.angle_gamma   90.00
#
_symmetry.space_group_name_H-M   'P 1'
#
loop_
_entity.id
_entity.type
_entity.pdbx_description
1 polymer ?
#
loop_
_entity_poly.entity_id
_entity_poly.type
_entity_poly.pdbx_seq_one_letter_code
_entity_poly.pdbx_strand_id
1 'polypeptide(L)'
;MFQPLFSLAESFADNVIRDTVDEPATGGIVWCELAGGYATHSGIYIGNNRIVHLSGDGEVLCSDRKGFMARLDGLNPAMSVYTDCEGNMPVGNIAAAGRASRALGSRHHYHLITGNCHRFTATCLTGRPNNGVVLHRQLKQLQRGNTWRVWEG
;
A
#
# COMPACT_ATOMS: atom_id res chain seq x y z
N MET A 1 10.95 -19.09 -25.77
CA MET A 1 10.29 -19.76 -24.64
C MET A 1 10.18 -18.73 -23.52
N PHE A 2 9.14 -17.91 -23.56
CA PHE A 2 8.91 -16.83 -22.59
C PHE A 2 7.95 -17.36 -21.53
N GLN A 3 8.43 -17.52 -20.30
CA GLN A 3 7.54 -17.52 -19.13
C GLN A 3 7.55 -16.12 -18.54
N PRO A 4 6.57 -15.27 -18.82
CA PRO A 4 6.28 -14.16 -17.95
C PRO A 4 5.17 -14.56 -16.97
N LEU A 5 5.33 -14.12 -15.72
CA LEU A 5 4.23 -13.75 -14.83
C LEU A 5 3.52 -14.76 -13.91
N PHE A 6 3.83 -16.06 -13.87
CA PHE A 6 3.15 -16.98 -12.92
C PHE A 6 3.90 -17.23 -11.58
N SER A 7 5.20 -16.95 -11.48
CA SER A 7 5.97 -17.44 -10.32
C SER A 7 5.97 -16.57 -9.06
N LEU A 8 5.52 -15.31 -9.13
CA LEU A 8 5.45 -14.45 -7.94
C LEU A 8 4.13 -14.66 -7.20
N ALA A 9 3.00 -14.59 -7.89
CA ALA A 9 1.69 -14.77 -7.27
C ALA A 9 1.56 -16.13 -6.57
N GLU A 10 2.07 -17.23 -7.17
CA GLU A 10 2.07 -18.56 -6.55
C GLU A 10 3.07 -18.67 -5.38
N SER A 11 4.31 -18.18 -5.53
CA SER A 11 5.29 -18.17 -4.43
C SER A 11 4.85 -17.30 -3.25
N PHE A 12 4.03 -16.27 -3.49
CA PHE A 12 3.41 -15.47 -2.44
C PHE A 12 2.14 -16.13 -1.90
N ALA A 13 1.31 -16.75 -2.73
CA ALA A 13 0.11 -17.50 -2.33
C ALA A 13 0.42 -18.75 -1.49
N ASP A 14 1.55 -19.41 -1.70
CA ASP A 14 1.99 -20.53 -0.85
C ASP A 14 2.33 -20.08 0.58
N ASN A 15 2.62 -18.79 0.80
CA ASN A 15 2.68 -18.17 2.14
C ASN A 15 1.31 -17.71 2.67
N VAL A 16 0.25 -17.67 1.83
CA VAL A 16 -1.07 -17.07 2.16
C VAL A 16 -1.96 -18.00 3.00
N ILE A 17 -1.76 -19.32 2.97
CA ILE A 17 -2.71 -20.25 3.62
C ILE A 17 -2.51 -20.38 5.15
N ARG A 18 -1.46 -19.78 5.75
CA ARG A 18 -1.24 -19.88 7.21
C ARG A 18 -0.91 -18.59 7.96
N ASP A 19 -0.79 -17.46 7.28
CA ASP A 19 0.00 -16.34 7.80
C ASP A 19 -0.62 -14.96 7.48
N THR A 20 -1.94 -14.84 7.64
CA THR A 20 -2.69 -13.56 7.58
C THR A 20 -2.52 -12.73 8.86
N VAL A 21 -2.96 -11.47 8.82
CA VAL A 21 -3.13 -10.62 10.00
C VAL A 21 -4.53 -10.00 10.01
N ASP A 22 -5.12 -9.89 11.20
CA ASP A 22 -6.47 -9.34 11.37
C ASP A 22 -6.54 -7.86 10.97
N GLU A 23 -5.52 -7.07 11.35
CA GLU A 23 -5.48 -5.65 11.06
C GLU A 23 -4.04 -5.09 11.00
N PRO A 24 -3.74 -4.13 10.09
CA PRO A 24 -2.45 -3.45 10.07
C PRO A 24 -2.20 -2.63 11.34
N ALA A 25 -0.93 -2.41 11.68
CA ALA A 25 -0.59 -1.47 12.74
C ALA A 25 -0.79 -0.02 12.27
N THR A 26 -1.25 0.86 13.16
CA THR A 26 -1.43 2.29 12.84
C THR A 26 -0.13 2.92 12.34
N GLY A 27 -0.20 3.57 11.17
CA GLY A 27 0.94 4.13 10.46
C GLY A 27 1.72 3.12 9.62
N GLY A 28 1.26 1.88 9.55
CA GLY A 28 1.82 0.82 8.72
C GLY A 28 1.56 1.08 7.24
N ILE A 29 2.48 0.58 6.42
CA ILE A 29 2.33 0.59 4.96
C ILE A 29 1.30 -0.45 4.58
N VAL A 30 0.33 -0.05 3.77
CA VAL A 30 -0.55 -1.00 3.07
C VAL A 30 -0.38 -0.87 1.57
N TRP A 31 -0.51 -1.98 0.86
CA TRP A 31 -0.49 -1.98 -0.59
C TRP A 31 -1.30 -3.13 -1.18
N CYS A 32 -1.63 -3.03 -2.46
CA CYS A 32 -2.29 -4.09 -3.22
C CYS A 32 -1.82 -4.10 -4.67
N GLU A 33 -2.00 -5.24 -5.33
CA GLU A 33 -1.78 -5.38 -6.76
C GLU A 33 -3.04 -4.99 -7.53
N LEU A 34 -2.82 -4.32 -8.66
CA LEU A 34 -3.84 -3.95 -9.63
C LEU A 34 -3.50 -4.61 -10.96
N ALA A 35 -4.54 -4.93 -11.71
CA ALA A 35 -4.52 -5.39 -13.10
C ALA A 35 -3.76 -6.71 -13.22
N GLY A 36 -4.03 -7.66 -12.32
CA GLY A 36 -3.31 -8.94 -12.30
C GLY A 36 -1.80 -8.79 -12.08
N GLY A 37 -1.37 -7.78 -11.32
CA GLY A 37 0.04 -7.56 -10.95
C GLY A 37 0.81 -6.56 -11.83
N TYR A 38 0.21 -6.00 -12.88
CA TYR A 38 0.89 -5.01 -13.74
C TYR A 38 1.07 -3.63 -13.08
N ALA A 39 0.28 -3.31 -12.07
CA ALA A 39 0.39 -2.08 -11.30
C ALA A 39 0.22 -2.36 -9.81
N THR A 40 0.70 -1.44 -8.97
CA THR A 40 0.55 -1.52 -7.52
C THR A 40 -0.02 -0.22 -6.98
N HIS A 41 -0.76 -0.31 -5.88
CA HIS A 41 -1.28 0.86 -5.16
C HIS A 41 -0.87 0.78 -3.70
N SER A 42 -0.58 1.92 -3.06
CA SER A 42 -0.14 1.95 -1.66
C SER A 42 -0.75 3.11 -0.89
N GLY A 43 -0.77 2.96 0.42
CA GLY A 43 -1.21 3.99 1.36
C GLY A 43 -0.66 3.75 2.77
N ILE A 44 -1.17 4.55 3.69
CA ILE A 44 -0.88 4.45 5.12
C ILE A 44 -2.17 4.08 5.84
N TYR A 45 -2.13 2.98 6.58
CA TYR A 45 -3.23 2.61 7.45
C TYR A 45 -3.24 3.51 8.70
N ILE A 46 -4.39 4.07 9.07
CA ILE A 46 -4.53 5.06 10.15
C ILE A 46 -5.43 4.59 11.31
N GLY A 47 -5.77 3.30 11.36
CA GLY A 47 -6.61 2.74 12.43
C GLY A 47 -8.10 2.64 12.06
N ASN A 48 -8.76 1.61 12.57
CA ASN A 48 -10.19 1.31 12.41
C ASN A 48 -10.60 1.13 10.95
N ASN A 49 -9.99 0.17 10.24
CA ASN A 49 -10.26 -0.10 8.82
C ASN A 49 -10.19 1.17 7.92
N ARG A 50 -9.25 2.08 8.19
CA ARG A 50 -9.07 3.31 7.41
C ARG A 50 -7.68 3.40 6.83
N ILE A 51 -7.62 3.70 5.53
CA ILE A 51 -6.40 3.88 4.77
C ILE A 51 -6.41 5.25 4.13
N VAL A 52 -5.35 6.01 4.34
CA VAL A 52 -5.12 7.26 3.62
C VAL A 52 -4.18 7.01 2.46
N HIS A 53 -4.57 7.46 1.27
CA HIS A 53 -3.78 7.29 0.06
C HIS A 53 -4.05 8.40 -0.96
N LEU A 54 -3.09 8.62 -1.86
CA LEU A 54 -3.28 9.47 -3.03
C LEU A 54 -4.04 8.69 -4.12
N SER A 55 -5.19 9.18 -4.55
CA SER A 55 -6.00 8.61 -5.64
C SER A 55 -5.39 8.90 -7.01
N GLY A 56 -5.88 8.21 -8.05
CA GLY A 56 -5.46 8.45 -9.43
C GLY A 56 -5.84 9.84 -9.95
N ASP A 57 -6.84 10.48 -9.33
CA ASP A 57 -7.33 11.83 -9.66
C ASP A 57 -6.53 12.91 -8.93
N GLY A 58 -5.51 12.52 -8.17
CA GLY A 58 -4.60 13.41 -7.47
C GLY A 58 -5.09 13.89 -6.11
N GLU A 59 -6.19 13.35 -5.58
CA GLU A 59 -6.68 13.70 -4.25
C GLU A 59 -6.16 12.72 -3.19
N VAL A 60 -5.71 13.24 -2.05
CA VAL A 60 -5.43 12.42 -0.87
C VAL A 60 -6.75 12.18 -0.13
N LEU A 61 -7.23 10.94 -0.18
CA LEU A 61 -8.51 10.55 0.39
C LEU A 61 -8.36 9.42 1.41
N CYS A 62 -9.41 9.20 2.19
CA CYS A 62 -9.52 8.09 3.12
C CYS A 62 -10.52 7.07 2.57
N SER A 63 -10.14 5.80 2.56
CA SER A 63 -11.02 4.69 2.19
C SER A 63 -10.91 3.56 3.21
N ASP A 64 -11.90 2.67 3.21
CA ASP A 64 -11.80 1.39 3.90
C ASP A 64 -11.07 0.35 3.05
N ARG A 65 -10.85 -0.87 3.58
CA ARG A 65 -10.18 -1.95 2.81
C ARG A 65 -10.84 -2.19 1.45
N LYS A 66 -12.17 -2.21 1.38
CA LYS A 66 -12.91 -2.48 0.15
C LYS A 66 -12.75 -1.36 -0.87
N GLY A 67 -12.90 -0.11 -0.45
CA GLY A 67 -12.71 1.07 -1.28
C GLY A 67 -11.27 1.22 -1.77
N PHE A 68 -10.29 0.84 -0.94
CA PHE A 68 -8.88 0.83 -1.34
C PHE A 68 -8.60 -0.16 -2.48
N MET A 69 -9.27 -1.32 -2.48
CA MET A 69 -9.16 -2.34 -3.54
C MET A 69 -10.02 -2.02 -4.77
N ALA A 70 -11.12 -1.29 -4.62
CA ALA A 70 -12.05 -0.95 -5.70
C ALA A 70 -11.49 0.17 -6.62
N ARG A 71 -10.47 -0.16 -7.41
CA ARG A 71 -9.80 0.76 -8.33
C ARG A 71 -10.21 0.51 -9.78
N LEU A 72 -9.87 1.46 -10.67
CA LEU A 72 -10.27 1.48 -12.08
C LEU A 72 -11.78 1.33 -12.26
N ASP A 73 -12.55 2.19 -11.58
CA ASP A 73 -14.02 2.17 -11.59
C ASP A 73 -14.63 0.81 -11.20
N GLY A 74 -13.93 0.06 -10.35
CA GLY A 74 -14.34 -1.27 -9.89
C GLY A 74 -14.06 -2.40 -10.88
N LEU A 75 -13.49 -2.10 -12.05
CA LEU A 75 -13.08 -3.11 -13.05
C LEU A 75 -11.86 -3.93 -12.60
N ASN A 76 -11.21 -3.50 -11.52
CA ASN A 76 -9.98 -4.09 -11.04
C ASN A 76 -9.96 -4.15 -9.51
N PRO A 77 -10.82 -4.98 -8.91
CA PRO A 77 -10.76 -5.24 -7.49
C PRO A 77 -9.45 -5.99 -7.23
N ALA A 78 -8.51 -5.34 -6.55
CA ALA A 78 -7.37 -6.05 -6.00
C ALA A 78 -7.88 -7.22 -5.13
N MET A 79 -7.21 -8.37 -5.19
CA MET A 79 -7.66 -9.57 -4.46
C MET A 79 -7.34 -9.51 -2.96
N SER A 80 -6.31 -8.76 -2.58
CA SER A 80 -5.82 -8.69 -1.21
C SER A 80 -5.14 -7.36 -0.94
N VAL A 81 -5.19 -6.91 0.31
CA VAL A 81 -4.35 -5.83 0.83
C VAL A 81 -3.26 -6.45 1.69
N TYR A 82 -2.04 -5.98 1.51
CA TYR A 82 -0.87 -6.46 2.25
C TYR A 82 -0.38 -5.38 3.21
N THR A 83 0.14 -5.78 4.36
CA THR A 83 0.76 -4.88 5.35
C THR A 83 2.16 -5.32 5.72
N ASP A 84 2.99 -4.34 6.11
CA ASP A 84 4.34 -4.54 6.62
C ASP A 84 4.32 -5.19 8.01
N CYS A 85 5.10 -6.27 8.18
CA CYS A 85 5.17 -7.08 9.40
C CYS A 85 6.62 -7.42 9.78
N GLU A 86 6.90 -7.52 11.07
CA GLU A 86 8.09 -8.15 11.63
C GLU A 86 7.69 -9.58 12.02
N GLY A 87 8.10 -10.56 11.20
CA GLY A 87 7.57 -11.92 11.29
C GLY A 87 6.05 -11.95 11.04
N ASN A 88 5.27 -12.13 12.10
CA ASN A 88 3.80 -12.19 12.07
C ASN A 88 3.13 -10.95 12.67
N MET A 89 3.93 -10.00 13.17
CA MET A 89 3.44 -8.83 13.89
C MET A 89 3.39 -7.61 12.98
N PRO A 90 2.22 -6.98 12.72
CA PRO A 90 2.13 -5.74 11.97
C PRO A 90 2.98 -4.62 12.60
N VAL A 91 3.71 -3.87 11.77
CA VAL A 91 4.57 -2.77 12.23
C VAL A 91 4.06 -1.42 11.76
N GLY A 92 3.96 -0.48 12.71
CA GLY A 92 3.40 0.84 12.51
C GLY A 92 4.42 1.98 12.63
N ASN A 93 3.98 3.17 12.27
CA ASN A 93 4.70 4.43 12.44
C ASN A 93 3.69 5.55 12.71
N ILE A 94 3.44 5.83 13.99
CA ILE A 94 2.43 6.82 14.42
C ILE A 94 2.68 8.19 13.78
N ALA A 95 3.93 8.59 13.59
CA ALA A 95 4.25 9.85 12.91
C ALA A 95 3.83 9.83 11.42
N ALA A 96 3.92 8.67 10.75
CA ALA A 96 3.42 8.50 9.39
C ALA A 96 1.88 8.59 9.34
N ALA A 97 1.18 7.97 10.28
CA ALA A 97 -0.27 8.11 10.39
C ALA A 97 -0.67 9.58 10.58
N GLY A 98 -0.02 10.30 11.49
CA GLY A 98 -0.28 11.72 11.71
C GLY A 98 -0.02 12.59 10.46
N ARG A 99 1.04 12.29 9.71
CA ARG A 99 1.32 12.98 8.43
C ARG A 99 0.29 12.67 7.36
N ALA A 100 -0.12 11.41 7.24
CA ALA A 100 -1.13 10.99 6.28
C ALA A 100 -2.49 11.65 6.58
N SER A 101 -2.94 11.60 7.83
CA SER A 101 -4.19 12.25 8.26
C SER A 101 -4.20 13.76 8.00
N ARG A 102 -3.08 14.45 8.23
CA ARG A 102 -2.95 15.89 7.94
C ARG A 102 -2.98 16.23 6.44
N ALA A 103 -2.72 15.26 5.57
CA ALA A 103 -2.71 15.45 4.13
C ALA A 103 -4.08 15.21 3.48
N LEU A 104 -5.09 14.73 4.23
CA LEU A 104 -6.43 14.48 3.71
C LEU A 104 -7.04 15.72 3.06
N GLY A 105 -7.67 15.53 1.90
CA GLY A 105 -8.25 16.60 1.08
C GLY A 105 -7.24 17.41 0.27
N SER A 106 -5.92 17.19 0.45
CA SER A 106 -4.93 17.84 -0.40
C SER A 106 -4.95 17.29 -1.82
N ARG A 107 -4.70 18.15 -2.80
CA ARG A 107 -4.61 17.79 -4.21
C ARG A 107 -3.20 17.93 -4.73
N HIS A 108 -2.78 16.95 -5.53
CA HIS A 108 -1.49 16.86 -6.18
C HIS A 108 -1.74 16.65 -7.66
N HIS A 109 -0.86 17.18 -8.50
CA HIS A 109 -0.90 16.81 -9.91
C HIS A 109 -0.47 15.35 -10.04
N TYR A 110 -1.43 14.44 -10.20
CA TYR A 110 -1.13 13.02 -10.26
C TYR A 110 -0.26 12.72 -11.48
N HIS A 111 0.84 12.02 -11.24
CA HIS A 111 1.71 11.56 -12.31
C HIS A 111 2.34 10.26 -11.86
N LEU A 112 2.28 9.24 -12.72
CA LEU A 112 2.77 7.89 -12.42
C LEU A 112 4.25 7.82 -11.99
N ILE A 113 5.01 8.91 -12.18
CA ILE A 113 6.45 9.02 -11.91
C ILE A 113 6.73 10.10 -10.86
N THR A 114 6.10 11.28 -10.94
CA THR A 114 6.47 12.42 -10.10
C THR A 114 5.48 12.76 -8.98
N GLY A 115 4.29 12.15 -8.97
CA GLY A 115 3.21 12.46 -8.01
C GLY A 115 2.25 11.29 -7.88
N ASN A 116 2.76 10.12 -7.48
CA ASN A 116 1.97 8.89 -7.37
C ASN A 116 1.76 8.45 -5.91
N CYS A 117 0.94 7.42 -5.72
CA CYS A 117 0.62 6.90 -4.39
C CYS A 117 1.85 6.41 -3.62
N HIS A 118 2.85 5.84 -4.28
CA HIS A 118 4.06 5.35 -3.61
C HIS A 118 4.92 6.50 -3.05
N ARG A 119 5.04 7.60 -3.79
CA ARG A 119 5.75 8.79 -3.33
C ARG A 119 5.03 9.48 -2.17
N PHE A 120 3.70 9.52 -2.21
CA PHE A 120 2.89 9.99 -1.09
C PHE A 120 3.16 9.13 0.17
N THR A 121 3.08 7.80 0.04
CA THR A 121 3.36 6.85 1.14
C THR A 121 4.78 7.05 1.68
N ALA A 122 5.80 7.14 0.82
CA ALA A 122 7.18 7.38 1.23
C ALA A 122 7.37 8.72 1.96
N THR A 123 6.68 9.77 1.52
CA THR A 123 6.70 11.08 2.17
C THR A 123 6.06 10.99 3.55
N CYS A 124 4.97 10.24 3.68
CA CYS A 124 4.36 9.96 4.98
C CYS A 124 5.29 9.16 5.88
N LEU A 125 6.05 8.18 5.39
CA LEU A 125 6.97 7.40 6.23
C LEU A 125 8.18 8.21 6.72
N THR A 126 8.79 8.98 5.82
CA THR A 126 10.07 9.67 6.06
C THR A 126 9.92 11.09 6.59
N GLY A 127 8.75 11.71 6.39
CA GLY A 127 8.51 13.12 6.70
C GLY A 127 9.17 14.11 5.74
N ARG A 128 9.75 13.63 4.63
CA ARG A 128 10.39 14.47 3.60
C ARG A 128 9.92 14.03 2.21
N PRO A 129 9.84 14.93 1.22
CA PRO A 129 9.56 14.53 -0.16
C PRO A 129 10.59 13.51 -0.64
N ASN A 130 10.13 12.40 -1.21
CA ASN A 130 11.02 11.35 -1.72
C ASN A 130 10.89 11.19 -3.23
N ASN A 131 11.81 11.84 -3.96
CA ASN A 131 11.81 11.84 -5.43
C ASN A 131 12.26 10.52 -6.05
N GLY A 132 12.85 9.62 -5.25
CA GLY A 132 13.36 8.33 -5.71
C GLY A 132 12.30 7.22 -5.73
N VAL A 133 11.13 7.42 -5.12
CA VAL A 133 10.10 6.38 -5.03
C VAL A 133 9.05 6.56 -6.14
N VAL A 134 9.04 5.60 -7.05
CA VAL A 134 8.10 5.49 -8.17
C VAL A 134 7.31 4.18 -8.08
N LEU A 135 7.95 3.07 -7.68
CA LEU A 135 7.37 1.73 -7.65
C LEU A 135 7.32 1.16 -6.24
N HIS A 136 6.40 0.22 -5.98
CA HIS A 136 6.29 -0.48 -4.70
C HIS A 136 7.62 -1.13 -4.26
N ARG A 137 8.43 -1.68 -5.17
CA ARG A 137 9.74 -2.28 -4.82
C ARG A 137 10.68 -1.30 -4.08
N GLN A 138 10.52 0.00 -4.29
CA GLN A 138 11.31 1.03 -3.61
C GLN A 138 10.72 1.36 -2.24
N LEU A 139 9.41 1.18 -2.03
CA LEU A 139 8.81 1.21 -0.69
C LEU A 139 9.29 0.06 0.19
N LYS A 140 9.69 -1.08 -0.37
CA LYS A 140 10.31 -2.18 0.41
C LYS A 140 11.56 -1.73 1.16
N GLN A 141 12.31 -0.76 0.63
CA GLN A 141 13.47 -0.18 1.33
C GLN A 141 13.07 0.68 2.55
N LEU A 142 11.79 1.04 2.65
CA LEU A 142 11.21 1.78 3.77
C LEU A 142 10.38 0.88 4.68
N GLN A 143 10.36 -0.44 4.46
CA GLN A 143 9.78 -1.37 5.42
C GLN A 143 10.49 -1.23 6.76
N ARG A 144 9.70 -1.33 7.82
CA ARG A 144 10.17 -1.43 9.19
C ARG A 144 10.28 -2.89 9.62
N GLY A 145 9.45 -3.76 9.05
CA GLY A 145 9.50 -5.20 9.23
C GLY A 145 10.30 -5.90 8.13
N ASN A 146 10.14 -7.22 8.05
CA ASN A 146 10.84 -8.11 7.12
C ASN A 146 9.91 -8.99 6.27
N THR A 147 8.59 -8.94 6.50
CA THR A 147 7.59 -9.72 5.77
C THR A 147 6.42 -8.85 5.32
N TRP A 148 5.73 -9.29 4.28
CA TRP A 148 4.43 -8.74 3.86
C TRP A 148 3.37 -9.79 4.13
N ARG A 149 2.29 -9.41 4.82
CA ARG A 149 1.18 -10.31 5.14
C ARG A 149 -0.15 -9.78 4.65
N VAL A 150 -1.04 -10.69 4.27
CA VAL A 150 -2.40 -10.33 3.85
C VAL A 150 -3.17 -9.84 5.07
N TRP A 151 -3.79 -8.67 4.92
CA TRP A 151 -4.78 -8.15 5.83
C TRP A 151 -6.13 -8.79 5.52
N GLU A 152 -6.56 -9.68 6.41
CA GLU A 152 -7.80 -10.45 6.28
C GLU A 152 -9.02 -9.56 6.53
N GLY A 153 -9.04 -8.93 7.70
CA GLY A 153 -9.93 -7.88 8.22
C GLY A 153 -11.44 -8.09 8.21
#